data_AF-A0A4Y9KYP7-F1
#
_entry.id   AF-A0A4Y9KYP7-F1
#
_cell.length_a   1.000
_cell.length_b   1.000
_cell.length_c   1.000
_cell.angle_alpha   90.00
_cell.angle_beta   90.00
_cell.angle_gamma   90.00
#
_symmetry.space_group_name_H-M   'P 1'
#
loop_
_entity.id
_entity.type
_entity.pdbx_description
1 polymer ?
#
loop_
_entity_poly.entity_id
_entity_poly.type
_entity_poly.pdbx_seq_one_letter_code
_entity_poly.pdbx_strand_id
1 'polypeptide(L)' 'GVEIGAAWRRTSKDNRTYHSVKLDDPSFTAPIYANLFEGDDGECALIWSR' A
#
# COMPACT_ATOMS: atom_id res chain seq x y z
N GLY A 1 -1.29 12.01 14.20
CA GLY A 1 -1.36 11.37 12.87
C GLY A 1 -1.63 9.89 13.07
N VAL A 2 -2.22 9.22 12.08
CA VAL A 2 -2.29 7.75 12.09
C VAL A 2 -0.94 7.23 11.61
N GLU A 3 -0.23 6.50 12.47
CA GLU A 3 0.98 5.77 12.07
C GLU A 3 0.60 4.36 11.65
N ILE A 4 0.91 4.02 10.39
CA ILE A 4 0.78 2.66 9.88
C ILE A 4 2.15 2.01 10.08
N GLY A 5 2.31 1.23 11.17
CA GLY A 5 3.60 0.78 11.71
C GLY A 5 4.41 -0.21 10.86
N ALA A 6 3.95 -0.62 9.68
CA ALA A 6 4.76 -1.43 8.75
C ALA A 6 4.26 -1.33 7.31
N ALA A 7 5.15 -0.94 6.39
CA ALA A 7 4.97 -1.07 4.95
C ALA A 7 6.15 -1.86 4.36
N TRP A 8 5.88 -2.78 3.45
CA TRP A 8 6.90 -3.57 2.77
C TRP A 8 7.20 -2.99 1.40
N ARG A 9 8.48 -2.73 1.11
CA ARG A 9 8.92 -2.39 -0.25
C ARG A 9 8.81 -3.63 -1.13
N ARG A 10 8.18 -3.48 -2.29
CA ARG A 10 7.97 -4.52 -3.29
C ARG A 10 8.33 -3.98 -4.67
N THR A 11 8.57 -4.88 -5.62
CA THR A 11 8.83 -4.56 -7.02
C THR A 11 7.75 -5.25 -7.85
N SER A 12 7.09 -4.50 -8.73
CA SER A 12 6.04 -5.01 -9.61
C SER A 12 6.62 -5.86 -10.74
N LYS A 13 5.76 -6.55 -11.49
CA LYS A 13 6.16 -7.30 -12.69
C LYS A 13 6.76 -6.39 -13.76
N ASP A 14 6.31 -5.14 -13.82
CA ASP A 14 6.80 -4.10 -14.74
C ASP A 14 7.99 -3.32 -14.15
N ASN A 15 8.68 -3.91 -13.16
CA ASN A 15 9.87 -3.38 -12.51
C ASN A 15 9.66 -2.01 -11.81
N ARG A 16 8.44 -1.72 -11.37
CA ARG A 16 8.11 -0.51 -10.58
C ARG A 16 8.19 -0.79 -9.09
N THR A 17 8.89 0.06 -8.34
CA THR A 17 8.96 -0.06 -6.88
C THR A 17 7.69 0.51 -6.25
N TYR A 18 7.16 -0.18 -5.25
CA TYR A 18 5.97 0.27 -4.51
C TYR A 18 6.05 -0.14 -3.04
N HIS A 19 5.29 0.55 -2.20
CA HIS A 19 5.11 0.20 -0.80
C HIS A 19 3.77 -0.49 -0.60
N SER A 20 3.77 -1.67 0.03
CA SER A 20 2.57 -2.45 0.29
C SER A 20 2.26 -2.47 1.78
N VAL A 21 1.00 -2.31 2.13
CA VAL A 21 0.46 -2.34 3.49
C VAL A 21 -0.70 -3.34 3.53
N LYS A 22 -0.77 -4.11 4.62
CA LYS A 22 -1.91 -4.95 4.96
C LYS A 22 -2.47 -4.47 6.30
N LEU A 23 -3.75 -4.12 6.31
CA LEU A 23 -4.49 -3.79 7.53
C LEU A 23 -5.38 -4.98 7.86
N ASP A 24 -4.94 -5.75 8.84
CA ASP A 24 -5.58 -6.99 9.28
C ASP A 24 -6.02 -6.81 10.72
N ASP A 25 -7.13 -6.09 10.90
CA ASP A 25 -7.73 -5.83 12.20
C ASP A 25 -9.03 -6.66 12.34
N PRO A 26 -9.27 -7.30 13.49
CA PRO A 26 -10.49 -8.09 13.73
C PRO A 26 -11.81 -7.32 13.56
N SER A 27 -11.77 -5.98 13.60
CA SER A 27 -12.94 -5.13 13.32
C SER A 27 -13.32 -5.06 11.84
N PHE A 28 -12.43 -5.46 10.92
CA PHE A 28 -12.73 -5.54 9.50
C PHE A 28 -13.30 -6.92 9.14
N THR A 29 -14.26 -6.94 8.21
CA THR A 29 -14.87 -8.18 7.72
C THR A 29 -13.88 -9.05 6.92
N ALA A 30 -12.86 -8.42 6.35
CA ALA A 30 -11.72 -9.04 5.68
C ALA A 30 -10.52 -8.06 5.73
N PRO A 31 -9.28 -8.54 5.53
CA PRO A 31 -8.11 -7.67 5.50
C PRO A 31 -8.17 -6.64 4.37
N ILE A 32 -7.72 -5.42 4.62
CA ILE A 32 -7.60 -4.37 3.61
C ILE A 32 -6.16 -4.32 3.13
N TYR A 33 -5.96 -4.24 1.82
CA TYR A 33 -4.65 -4.10 1.21
C TYR A 33 -4.53 -2.74 0.56
N ALA A 34 -3.36 -2.12 0.72
CA ALA A 34 -3.01 -0.86 0.08
C ALA A 34 -1.64 -0.96 -0.57
N ASN A 35 -1.52 -0.43 -1.79
CA ASN A 35 -0.25 -0.33 -2.50
C ASN A 35 -0.04 1.11 -2.95
N LEU A 36 1.07 1.70 -2.53
CA LEU A 36 1.50 3.05 -2.87
C LEU A 36 2.59 3.00 -3.94
N PHE A 37 2.31 3.58 -5.10
CA PHE A 37 3.24 3.73 -6.21
C PHE A 37 3.67 5.19 -6.32
N GLU A 38 4.96 5.40 -6.53
CA GLU A 38 5.46 6.72 -6.94
C GLU A 38 5.07 6.96 -8.41
N GLY A 39 4.48 8.12 -8.67
CA GLY A 39 4.16 8.63 -10.00
C GLY A 39 5.14 9.74 -10.41
N ASP A 40 4.76 10.49 -11.44
CA ASP A 40 5.55 11.60 -11.95
C ASP A 40 5.34 12.87 -11.10
N ASP A 41 6.30 13.80 -11.15
CA ASP A 41 6.22 15.13 -10.51
C ASP A 41 5.89 15.13 -9.00
N GLY A 42 6.27 14.06 -8.30
CA GLY A 42 6.03 13.91 -6.86
C GLY A 42 4.60 13.49 -6.52
N GLU A 43 3.78 13.12 -7.50
CA GLU A 43 2.50 12.48 -7.27
C GLU A 43 2.68 11.03 -6.82
N CYS A 44 1.75 10.54 -6.01
CA CYS A 44 1.72 9.15 -5.58
C CYS A 44 0.33 8.55 -5.84
N ALA A 45 0.30 7.37 -6.43
CA ALA A 45 -0.93 6.61 -6.64
C ALA A 45 -1.11 5.60 -5.50
N LEU A 46 -2.20 5.72 -4.75
CA LEU A 46 -2.55 4.80 -3.67
C LEU A 46 -3.76 3.94 -4.08
N ILE A 47 -3.52 2.65 -4.29
CA ILE A 47 -4.55 1.69 -4.70
C ILE A 47 -4.97 0.85 -3.50
N TRP A 48 -6.27 0.80 -3.23
CA TRP A 48 -6.87 0.02 -2.15
C TRP A 48 -7.72 -1.12 -2.70
N SER A 49 -7.63 -2.29 -2.07
CA SER A 49 -8.49 -3.45 -2.37
C SER A 49 -9.04 -4.07 -1.09
N ARG A 50 -10.27 -4.57 -1.16
CA ARG A 50 -10.99 -5.29 -0.11
C ARG A 50 -11.19 -6.73 -0.55
#